data_AF-A0A225WNM5-F1
#
_entry.id   AF-A0A225WNM5-F1
#
_cell.length_a   1.000
_cell.length_b   1.000
_cell.length_c   1.000
_cell.angle_alpha   90.00
_cell.angle_beta   90.00
_cell.angle_gamma   90.00
#
_symmetry.space_group_name_H-M   'P 1'
#
loop_
_entity.id
_entity.type
_entity.pdbx_description
1 polymer ?
#
loop_
_entity_poly.entity_id
_entity_poly.type
_entity_poly.pdbx_seq_one_letter_code
_entity_poly.pdbx_strand_id
1 'polypeptide(L)'
;MVMRYTEFESALNSMDHGTLLEYGIYELLLLRDESERVHSLLRVLNDFEGVTKILPRSTLTLSGVRRLFDQVTQWYPKVRPPLSVTAAIVNNDALESGIIKLQRKEPLRPAERVACSDFHLPQPPPPSDLSLVQQVFKKRKVAKRSRYSDVVFVPPTSYECVRFFSAAKLVYSNLRMRTDALTLEMLMFPVYNKDMWNVYTVEAIRA
;
A
#
# COMPACT_ATOMS: atom_id res chain seq x y z
N MET A 1 -12.65 21.44 6.70
CA MET A 1 -12.83 22.74 7.40
C MET A 1 -11.88 23.78 6.84
N VAL A 2 -10.56 23.56 6.88
CA VAL A 2 -9.53 24.44 6.28
C VAL A 2 -9.77 24.75 4.80
N MET A 3 -9.99 23.73 3.96
CA MET A 3 -10.30 23.91 2.52
C MET A 3 -11.53 24.82 2.29
N ARG A 4 -12.61 24.60 3.07
CA ARG A 4 -13.83 25.40 2.95
C ARG A 4 -13.58 26.87 3.32
N TYR A 5 -12.80 27.11 4.37
CA TYR A 5 -12.45 28.48 4.76
C TYR A 5 -11.72 29.20 3.62
N THR A 6 -10.69 28.58 3.02
CA THR A 6 -9.93 29.20 1.92
C THR A 6 -10.77 29.43 0.65
N GLU A 7 -11.79 28.58 0.40
CA GLU A 7 -12.73 28.80 -0.70
C GLU A 7 -13.64 30.02 -0.44
N PHE A 8 -14.14 30.16 0.79
CA PHE A 8 -15.03 31.26 1.18
C PHE A 8 -14.31 32.58 1.46
N GLU A 9 -13.02 32.55 1.78
CA GLU A 9 -12.24 33.75 2.14
C GLU A 9 -12.25 34.81 1.04
N SER A 10 -12.17 34.41 -0.23
CA SER A 10 -12.25 35.36 -1.35
C SER A 10 -13.59 36.10 -1.42
N ALA A 11 -14.70 35.39 -1.14
CA ALA A 11 -16.03 35.97 -1.09
C ALA A 11 -16.22 36.84 0.15
N LEU A 12 -15.74 36.40 1.31
CA LEU A 12 -15.81 37.16 2.58
C LEU A 12 -15.02 38.47 2.49
N ASN A 13 -13.83 38.46 1.88
CA ASN A 13 -13.00 39.64 1.68
C ASN A 13 -13.54 40.61 0.61
N SER A 14 -14.52 40.18 -0.20
CA SER A 14 -15.18 41.02 -1.20
C SER A 14 -16.40 41.78 -0.65
N MET A 15 -16.89 41.41 0.53
CA MET A 15 -18.02 42.07 1.19
C MET A 15 -17.58 43.39 1.81
N ASP A 16 -18.49 44.37 1.85
CA ASP A 16 -18.26 45.63 2.52
C ASP A 16 -18.35 45.49 4.05
N HIS A 17 -17.64 46.37 4.77
CA HIS A 17 -17.63 46.36 6.23
C HIS A 17 -19.01 46.57 6.86
N GLY A 18 -19.94 47.27 6.18
CA GLY A 18 -21.30 47.48 6.67
C GLY A 18 -22.08 46.16 6.75
N THR A 19 -22.08 45.40 5.68
CA THR A 19 -22.72 44.08 5.61
C THR A 19 -22.08 43.08 6.58
N LEU A 20 -20.75 43.10 6.73
CA LEU A 20 -20.04 42.20 7.65
C LEU A 20 -20.38 42.48 9.14
N LEU A 21 -20.66 43.74 9.48
CA LEU A 21 -21.09 44.13 10.82
C LEU A 21 -22.56 43.82 11.08
N GLU A 22 -23.44 44.07 10.09
CA GLU A 22 -24.88 43.78 10.19
C GLU A 22 -25.17 42.31 10.50
N TYR A 23 -24.41 41.40 9.87
CA TYR A 23 -24.54 39.96 10.10
C TYR A 23 -23.60 39.41 11.19
N GLY A 24 -22.83 40.25 11.90
CA GLY A 24 -21.93 39.82 12.97
C GLY A 24 -20.79 38.90 12.52
N ILE A 25 -20.45 38.93 11.22
CA ILE A 25 -19.43 38.04 10.62
C ILE A 25 -18.01 38.56 10.90
N TYR A 26 -17.86 39.86 11.14
CA TYR A 26 -16.57 40.50 11.36
C TYR A 26 -15.76 39.88 12.51
N GLU A 27 -16.41 39.51 13.62
CA GLU A 27 -15.75 38.88 14.78
C GLU A 27 -15.32 37.43 14.51
N LEU A 28 -15.86 36.80 13.47
CA LEU A 28 -15.57 35.42 13.08
C LEU A 28 -14.46 35.35 12.01
N LEU A 29 -14.05 36.49 11.44
CA LEU A 29 -12.97 36.54 10.46
C LEU A 29 -11.63 36.34 11.16
N LEU A 30 -10.83 35.43 10.59
CA LEU A 30 -9.45 35.24 11.06
C LEU A 30 -8.64 36.50 10.84
N LEU A 31 -7.74 36.78 11.77
CA LEU A 31 -6.72 37.81 11.55
C LEU A 31 -5.78 37.39 10.41
N ARG A 32 -5.07 38.35 9.82
CA ARG A 32 -4.13 38.08 8.72
C ARG A 32 -3.13 36.96 9.05
N ASP A 33 -2.53 37.01 10.23
CA ASP A 33 -1.54 36.02 10.67
C ASP A 33 -2.16 34.62 10.85
N GLU A 34 -3.45 34.57 11.21
CA GLU A 34 -4.20 33.31 11.33
C GLU A 34 -4.59 32.77 9.95
N SER A 35 -5.01 33.64 9.02
CA SER A 35 -5.26 33.24 7.62
C SER A 35 -3.98 32.68 6.97
N GLU A 36 -2.82 33.33 7.16
CA GLU A 36 -1.54 32.82 6.66
C GLU A 36 -1.21 31.42 7.23
N ARG A 37 -1.48 31.20 8.52
CA ARG A 37 -1.36 29.88 9.16
C ARG A 37 -2.31 28.86 8.54
N VAL A 38 -3.56 29.21 8.29
CA VAL A 38 -4.54 28.32 7.66
C VAL A 38 -4.12 27.92 6.25
N HIS A 39 -3.60 28.86 5.45
CA HIS A 39 -3.07 28.57 4.12
C HIS A 39 -1.83 27.66 4.15
N SER A 40 -0.89 27.92 5.07
CA SER A 40 0.28 27.04 5.24
C SER A 40 -0.14 25.63 5.65
N LEU A 41 -1.11 25.50 6.55
CA LEU A 41 -1.68 24.21 6.94
C LEU A 41 -2.36 23.51 5.78
N LEU A 42 -3.10 24.24 4.93
CA LEU A 42 -3.75 23.67 3.76
C LEU A 42 -2.74 23.02 2.80
N ARG A 43 -1.58 23.66 2.58
CA ARG A 43 -0.51 23.08 1.75
C ARG A 43 -0.04 21.74 2.32
N VAL A 44 0.25 21.70 3.61
CA VAL A 44 0.65 20.47 4.31
C VAL A 44 -0.42 19.39 4.18
N LEU A 45 -1.69 19.73 4.39
CA LEU A 45 -2.80 18.78 4.26
C LEU A 45 -2.93 18.25 2.82
N ASN A 46 -2.73 19.07 1.80
CA ASN A 46 -2.74 18.64 0.40
C ASN A 46 -1.61 17.65 0.09
N ASP A 47 -0.40 17.87 0.64
CA ASP A 47 0.72 16.95 0.49
C ASP A 47 0.39 15.57 1.10
N PHE A 48 -0.14 15.55 2.32
CA PHE A 48 -0.58 14.31 2.98
C PHE A 48 -1.78 13.67 2.30
N GLU A 49 -2.72 14.45 1.77
CA GLU A 49 -3.86 13.94 1.00
C GLU A 49 -3.38 13.23 -0.27
N GLY A 50 -2.41 13.81 -0.98
CA GLY A 50 -1.80 13.17 -2.15
C GLY A 50 -1.20 11.80 -1.82
N VAL A 51 -0.43 11.71 -0.74
CA VAL A 51 0.17 10.44 -0.28
C VAL A 51 -0.92 9.44 0.11
N THR A 52 -1.88 9.85 0.94
CA THR A 52 -2.95 8.96 1.44
C THR A 52 -3.91 8.49 0.35
N LYS A 53 -4.09 9.24 -0.74
CA LYS A 53 -4.82 8.78 -1.94
C LYS A 53 -4.07 7.75 -2.77
N ILE A 54 -2.73 7.73 -2.70
CA ILE A 54 -1.90 6.80 -3.46
C ILE A 54 -1.75 5.45 -2.74
N LEU A 55 -1.62 5.46 -1.41
CA LEU A 55 -1.44 4.25 -0.59
C LEU A 55 -2.45 3.11 -0.84
N PRO A 56 -3.75 3.36 -1.11
CA PRO A 56 -4.75 2.32 -1.33
C PRO A 56 -4.75 1.76 -2.76
N ARG A 57 -3.91 2.26 -3.67
CA ARG A 57 -3.88 1.78 -5.05
C ARG A 57 -3.28 0.39 -5.13
N SER A 58 -3.99 -0.53 -5.79
CA SER A 58 -3.55 -1.92 -6.00
C SER A 58 -2.27 -2.06 -6.83
N THR A 59 -1.87 -1.02 -7.57
CA THR A 59 -0.64 -1.00 -8.38
C THR A 59 0.60 -0.59 -7.60
N LEU A 60 0.45 -0.14 -6.35
CA LEU A 60 1.56 0.35 -5.55
C LEU A 60 2.29 -0.82 -4.88
N THR A 61 3.61 -0.89 -5.05
CA THR A 61 4.45 -1.90 -4.41
C THR A 61 4.94 -1.43 -3.05
N LEU A 62 5.35 -2.37 -2.18
CA LEU A 62 5.96 -2.09 -0.88
C LEU A 62 7.18 -1.17 -1.02
N SER A 63 8.03 -1.42 -2.02
CA SER A 63 9.17 -0.56 -2.34
C SER A 63 8.77 0.87 -2.71
N GLY A 64 7.62 1.05 -3.37
CA GLY A 64 7.03 2.34 -3.72
C GLY A 64 6.49 3.09 -2.51
N VAL A 65 5.75 2.39 -1.63
CA VAL A 65 5.31 2.95 -0.34
C VAL A 65 6.49 3.42 0.49
N ARG A 66 7.57 2.62 0.57
CA ARG A 66 8.77 3.01 1.29
C ARG A 66 9.38 4.30 0.76
N ARG A 67 9.47 4.45 -0.57
CA ARG A 67 9.97 5.69 -1.21
C ARG A 67 9.11 6.90 -0.84
N LEU A 68 7.78 6.75 -0.84
CA LEU A 68 6.87 7.81 -0.42
C LEU A 68 7.10 8.18 1.06
N PHE A 69 7.18 7.20 1.94
CA PHE A 69 7.40 7.46 3.37
C PHE A 69 8.77 8.06 3.67
N ASP A 70 9.82 7.65 2.96
CA ASP A 70 11.15 8.25 3.08
C ASP A 70 11.11 9.74 2.69
N GLN A 71 10.42 10.08 1.59
CA GLN A 71 10.23 11.46 1.14
C GLN A 71 9.42 12.29 2.15
N VAL A 72 8.30 11.76 2.64
CA VAL A 72 7.44 12.42 3.63
C VAL A 72 8.21 12.65 4.94
N THR A 73 9.03 11.68 5.35
CA THR A 73 9.86 11.79 6.56
C THR A 73 10.94 12.86 6.40
N GLN A 74 11.45 13.06 5.19
CA GLN A 74 12.41 14.12 4.89
C GLN A 74 11.77 15.51 4.96
N TRP A 75 10.57 15.68 4.39
CA TRP A 75 9.86 16.96 4.41
C TRP A 75 9.23 17.29 5.77
N TYR A 76 8.79 16.25 6.49
CA TYR A 76 8.12 16.37 7.79
C TYR A 76 8.81 15.48 8.83
N PRO A 77 9.92 15.92 9.45
CA PRO A 77 10.65 15.10 10.41
C PRO A 77 9.82 14.62 11.60
N LYS A 78 8.73 15.33 11.94
CA LYS A 78 7.81 14.99 13.04
C LYS A 78 7.07 13.66 12.84
N VAL A 79 6.85 13.22 11.60
CA VAL A 79 6.16 11.94 11.31
C VAL A 79 7.12 10.75 11.19
N ARG A 80 8.42 10.98 11.42
CA ARG A 80 9.45 9.93 11.38
C ARG A 80 9.20 8.77 12.35
N PRO A 81 8.82 8.99 13.63
CA PRO A 81 8.72 7.89 14.59
C PRO A 81 7.79 6.76 14.15
N PRO A 82 6.57 7.02 13.62
CA PRO A 82 5.70 5.95 13.13
C PRO A 82 6.03 5.45 11.71
N LEU A 83 6.73 6.23 10.87
CA LEU A 83 6.98 5.88 9.46
C LEU A 83 8.39 5.33 9.17
N SER A 84 9.27 5.27 10.17
CA SER A 84 10.61 4.71 10.02
C SER A 84 10.56 3.22 9.65
N VAL A 85 11.60 2.72 8.97
CA VAL A 85 11.79 1.28 8.68
C VAL A 85 11.84 0.46 9.97
N THR A 86 12.34 1.06 11.04
CA THR A 86 12.48 0.46 12.37
C THR A 86 11.44 1.01 13.35
N ALA A 87 10.31 1.50 12.85
CA ALA A 87 9.24 1.97 13.73
C ALA A 87 8.74 0.79 14.58
N ALA A 88 8.36 1.05 15.83
CA ALA A 88 7.86 0.02 16.75
C ALA A 88 6.56 -0.68 16.25
N ILE A 89 5.89 -0.08 15.26
CA ILE A 89 4.69 -0.62 14.60
C ILE A 89 5.06 -1.77 13.64
N VAL A 90 6.30 -1.85 13.17
CA VAL A 90 6.74 -2.88 12.21
C VAL A 90 6.98 -4.19 12.95
N ASN A 91 6.13 -5.18 12.70
CA ASN A 91 6.21 -6.49 13.35
C ASN A 91 7.45 -7.31 12.94
N ASN A 92 7.84 -7.25 11.65
CA ASN A 92 8.97 -8.00 11.12
C ASN A 92 9.77 -7.14 10.14
N ASP A 93 10.76 -6.44 10.68
CA ASP A 93 11.64 -5.51 9.97
C ASP A 93 12.51 -6.22 8.92
N ALA A 94 13.01 -7.42 9.23
CA ALA A 94 13.83 -8.23 8.33
C ALA A 94 13.03 -8.74 7.12
N LEU A 95 11.77 -9.11 7.32
CA LEU A 95 10.87 -9.52 6.24
C LEU A 95 10.51 -8.33 5.34
N GLU A 96 10.07 -7.21 5.93
CA GLU A 96 9.67 -6.02 5.16
C GLU A 96 10.84 -5.47 4.34
N SER A 97 12.01 -5.30 4.97
CA SER A 97 13.22 -4.85 4.28
C SER A 97 13.70 -5.85 3.22
N GLY A 98 13.55 -7.16 3.47
CA GLY A 98 13.82 -8.21 2.51
C GLY A 98 12.93 -8.13 1.27
N ILE A 99 11.62 -7.96 1.43
CA ILE A 99 10.65 -7.81 0.34
C ILE A 99 10.95 -6.54 -0.47
N ILE A 100 11.24 -5.41 0.19
CA ILE A 100 11.60 -4.16 -0.49
C ILE A 100 12.84 -4.39 -1.38
N LYS A 101 13.85 -5.10 -0.88
CA LYS A 101 15.06 -5.40 -1.66
C LYS A 101 14.81 -6.37 -2.79
N LEU A 102 13.95 -7.37 -2.59
CA LEU A 102 13.54 -8.29 -3.65
C LEU A 102 12.87 -7.54 -4.79
N GLN A 103 11.94 -6.63 -4.48
CA GLN A 103 11.28 -5.78 -5.47
C GLN A 103 12.26 -4.83 -6.19
N ARG A 104 13.30 -4.34 -5.49
CA ARG A 104 14.37 -3.50 -6.08
C ARG A 104 15.47 -4.30 -6.78
N LYS A 105 15.46 -5.64 -6.70
CA LYS A 105 16.53 -6.54 -7.19
C LYS A 105 17.88 -6.29 -6.53
N GLU A 106 17.87 -5.91 -5.26
CA GLU A 106 19.04 -5.66 -4.42
C GLU A 106 19.48 -6.92 -3.65
N PRO A 107 20.76 -7.02 -3.23
CA PRO A 107 21.24 -8.16 -2.46
C PRO A 107 20.69 -8.18 -1.02
N LEU A 108 20.22 -9.35 -0.57
CA LEU A 108 19.71 -9.55 0.79
C LEU A 108 20.82 -9.82 1.81
N ARG A 109 20.65 -9.28 3.01
CA ARG A 109 21.41 -9.55 4.24
C ARG A 109 21.06 -10.93 4.80
N PRO A 110 21.92 -11.55 5.63
CA PRO A 110 21.66 -12.87 6.20
C PRO A 110 20.31 -12.98 6.94
N ALA A 111 19.98 -12.00 7.79
CA ALA A 111 18.69 -11.98 8.50
C ALA A 111 17.48 -11.90 7.55
N GLU A 112 17.59 -11.11 6.48
CA GLU A 112 16.53 -10.98 5.47
C GLU A 112 16.38 -12.27 4.65
N ARG A 113 17.46 -13.03 4.42
CA ARG A 113 17.39 -14.33 3.75
C ARG A 113 16.66 -15.38 4.58
N VAL A 114 16.88 -15.36 5.89
CA VAL A 114 16.15 -16.24 6.83
C VAL A 114 14.67 -15.86 6.84
N ALA A 115 14.35 -14.57 6.89
CA ALA A 115 12.96 -14.11 6.85
C ALA A 115 12.27 -14.37 5.49
N CYS A 116 13.00 -14.28 4.37
CA CYS A 116 12.47 -14.50 3.02
C CYS A 116 12.65 -15.94 2.52
N SER A 117 12.84 -16.92 3.41
CA SER A 117 13.06 -18.31 3.03
C SER A 117 11.90 -18.87 2.19
N ASP A 118 10.68 -18.44 2.49
CA ASP A 118 9.46 -18.95 1.86
C ASP A 118 9.32 -18.49 0.40
N PHE A 119 10.02 -17.41 0.04
CA PHE A 119 10.07 -16.90 -1.33
C PHE A 119 11.17 -17.57 -2.17
N HIS A 120 11.92 -18.54 -1.63
CA HIS A 120 12.95 -19.23 -2.41
C HIS A 120 12.32 -20.07 -3.52
N LEU A 121 12.80 -19.86 -4.75
CA LEU A 121 12.49 -20.76 -5.84
C LEU A 121 13.26 -22.07 -5.65
N PRO A 122 12.63 -23.23 -5.93
CA PRO A 122 13.34 -24.50 -5.98
C PRO A 122 14.55 -24.35 -6.89
N GLN A 123 15.75 -24.63 -6.36
CA GLN A 123 16.93 -24.64 -7.21
C GLN A 123 16.79 -25.80 -8.20
N PRO A 124 17.11 -25.61 -9.49
CA PRO A 124 17.22 -26.74 -10.39
C PRO A 124 18.24 -27.72 -9.80
N PRO A 125 18.00 -29.04 -9.88
CA PRO A 125 18.92 -30.03 -9.33
C PRO A 125 20.32 -29.77 -9.88
N PRO A 126 21.37 -29.97 -9.05
CA PRO A 126 22.74 -29.88 -9.54
C PRO A 126 22.88 -30.77 -10.79
N PRO A 127 23.62 -30.34 -11.82
CA PRO A 127 23.81 -31.11 -13.04
C PRO A 127 24.73 -32.31 -12.76
N SER A 128 24.24 -33.29 -12.01
CA SER A 128 25.02 -34.45 -11.60
C SER A 128 25.11 -35.53 -12.68
N ASP A 129 24.37 -35.41 -13.79
CA ASP A 129 24.32 -36.43 -14.86
C ASP A 129 24.70 -35.90 -16.26
N LEU A 130 25.35 -34.74 -16.37
CA LEU A 130 25.79 -34.22 -17.67
C LEU A 130 27.22 -34.64 -18.00
N SER A 131 27.44 -35.23 -19.18
CA SER A 131 28.78 -35.62 -19.64
C SER A 131 29.72 -34.41 -19.72
N LEU A 132 31.03 -34.65 -19.59
CA LEU A 132 32.09 -33.63 -19.65
C LEU A 132 31.91 -32.65 -20.84
N VAL A 133 31.49 -33.16 -21.99
CA VAL A 133 31.24 -32.39 -23.21
C VAL A 133 30.03 -31.45 -23.03
N GLN A 134 28.97 -31.91 -22.39
CA GLN A 134 27.79 -31.10 -22.10
C GLN A 134 28.06 -30.01 -21.06
N GLN A 135 28.96 -30.24 -20.10
CA GLN A 135 29.39 -29.22 -19.14
C GLN A 135 30.21 -28.09 -19.79
N VAL A 136 31.07 -28.42 -20.75
CA VAL A 136 31.93 -27.44 -21.45
C VAL A 136 31.09 -26.50 -22.34
N PHE A 137 30.10 -27.04 -23.07
CA PHE A 137 29.29 -26.24 -24.01
C PHE A 137 28.03 -25.60 -23.39
N LYS A 138 27.59 -26.00 -22.19
CA LYS A 138 26.51 -25.34 -21.43
C LYS A 138 26.96 -24.11 -20.62
N LYS A 139 28.18 -23.59 -20.82
CA LYS A 139 28.53 -22.20 -20.45
C LYS A 139 27.80 -21.20 -21.35
N ARG A 140 26.47 -21.30 -21.44
CA ARG A 140 25.63 -20.45 -22.28
C ARG A 140 24.64 -19.73 -21.38
N LYS A 141 24.94 -18.45 -21.16
CA LYS A 141 24.04 -17.39 -20.67
C LYS A 141 22.97 -17.89 -19.69
N VAL A 142 23.39 -18.26 -18.47
CA VAL A 142 22.45 -18.18 -17.35
C VAL A 142 22.27 -16.69 -17.10
N ALA A 143 21.30 -16.08 -17.80
CA ALA A 143 20.69 -14.86 -17.29
C ALA A 143 20.42 -15.15 -15.82
N LYS A 144 21.03 -14.38 -14.90
CA LYS A 144 20.92 -14.60 -13.45
C LYS A 144 19.44 -14.76 -13.11
N ARG A 145 18.95 -16.00 -13.05
CA ARG A 145 17.60 -16.28 -12.58
C ARG A 145 17.59 -15.81 -11.13
N SER A 146 16.62 -14.99 -10.77
CA SER A 146 16.46 -14.58 -9.39
C SER A 146 16.32 -15.84 -8.53
N ARG A 147 17.03 -15.90 -7.40
CA ARG A 147 16.94 -17.02 -6.46
C ARG A 147 15.60 -17.06 -5.70
N TYR A 148 14.75 -16.08 -5.97
CA TYR A 148 13.51 -15.80 -5.28
C TYR A 148 12.41 -15.57 -6.31
N SER A 149 11.19 -15.92 -5.91
CA SER A 149 9.95 -15.65 -6.64
C SER A 149 9.74 -14.15 -6.79
N ASP A 150 8.97 -13.76 -7.80
CA ASP A 150 8.57 -12.36 -7.94
C ASP A 150 7.61 -11.99 -6.79
N VAL A 151 7.97 -10.96 -6.01
CA VAL A 151 7.24 -10.50 -4.81
C VAL A 151 6.46 -9.20 -5.10
N VAL A 152 6.23 -8.88 -6.38
CA VAL A 152 5.40 -7.73 -6.78
C VAL A 152 3.94 -7.90 -6.34
N PHE A 153 3.45 -9.13 -6.22
CA PHE A 153 2.08 -9.41 -5.80
C PHE A 153 1.80 -9.10 -4.33
N VAL A 154 2.83 -8.96 -3.49
CA VAL A 154 2.63 -8.68 -2.06
C VAL A 154 2.14 -7.24 -1.89
N PRO A 155 0.89 -7.03 -1.45
CA PRO A 155 0.34 -5.69 -1.31
C PRO A 155 1.06 -4.96 -0.17
N PRO A 156 1.28 -3.64 -0.30
CA PRO A 156 1.99 -2.86 0.70
C PRO A 156 1.10 -2.48 1.90
N THR A 157 -0.22 -2.53 1.73
CA THR A 157 -1.20 -2.14 2.74
C THR A 157 -2.26 -3.23 2.87
N SER A 158 -2.87 -3.34 4.05
CA SER A 158 -3.99 -4.24 4.30
C SER A 158 -5.32 -3.74 3.72
N TYR A 159 -5.29 -2.74 2.83
CA TYR A 159 -6.49 -2.10 2.30
C TYR A 159 -7.39 -3.07 1.53
N GLU A 160 -6.79 -3.97 0.74
CA GLU A 160 -7.53 -5.05 0.07
C GLU A 160 -8.26 -5.95 1.08
N CYS A 161 -7.62 -6.30 2.20
CA CYS A 161 -8.27 -7.04 3.28
C CYS A 161 -9.42 -6.24 3.91
N VAL A 162 -9.25 -4.94 4.14
CA VAL A 162 -10.31 -4.09 4.71
C VAL A 162 -11.52 -4.00 3.76
N ARG A 163 -11.28 -3.89 2.44
CA ARG A 163 -12.35 -3.93 1.43
C ARG A 163 -13.06 -5.28 1.43
N PHE A 164 -12.30 -6.37 1.49
CA PHE A 164 -12.84 -7.72 1.60
C PHE A 164 -13.75 -7.86 2.82
N PHE A 165 -13.29 -7.47 4.01
CA PHE A 165 -14.09 -7.58 5.23
C PHE A 165 -15.31 -6.64 5.24
N SER A 166 -15.21 -5.48 4.60
CA SER A 166 -16.35 -4.57 4.41
C SER A 166 -17.43 -5.21 3.52
N ALA A 167 -17.02 -5.88 2.43
CA ALA A 167 -17.94 -6.63 1.59
C ALA A 167 -18.52 -7.85 2.33
N ALA A 168 -17.69 -8.58 3.08
CA ALA A 168 -18.14 -9.71 3.88
C ALA A 168 -19.20 -9.29 4.92
N LYS A 169 -19.04 -8.11 5.52
CA LYS A 169 -20.03 -7.53 6.45
C LYS A 169 -21.39 -7.28 5.78
N LEU A 170 -21.42 -6.90 4.50
CA LEU A 170 -22.68 -6.73 3.77
C LEU A 170 -23.36 -8.08 3.49
N VAL A 171 -22.58 -9.14 3.23
CA VAL A 171 -23.09 -10.50 3.03
C VAL A 171 -23.57 -11.11 4.35
N TYR A 172 -22.82 -10.89 5.43
CA TYR A 172 -23.15 -11.30 6.79
C TYR A 172 -24.10 -10.30 7.48
N SER A 173 -25.25 -10.08 6.86
CA SER A 173 -26.30 -9.19 7.37
C SER A 173 -27.12 -9.87 8.48
N ASN A 174 -27.94 -9.10 9.22
CA ASN A 174 -28.81 -9.61 10.29
C ASN A 174 -29.65 -10.83 9.89
N LEU A 175 -30.11 -10.89 8.63
CA LEU A 175 -30.91 -12.00 8.10
C LEU A 175 -30.07 -13.24 7.75
N ARG A 176 -28.76 -13.06 7.58
CA ARG A 176 -27.78 -14.10 7.20
C ARG A 176 -26.76 -14.37 8.31
N MET A 177 -26.98 -13.88 9.53
CA MET A 177 -26.08 -14.14 10.67
C MET A 177 -26.08 -15.60 11.14
N ARG A 178 -26.97 -16.45 10.60
CA ARG A 178 -26.92 -17.90 10.80
C ARG A 178 -26.06 -18.63 9.77
N THR A 179 -25.45 -17.92 8.81
CA THR A 179 -24.51 -18.51 7.86
C THR A 179 -23.26 -18.96 8.60
N ASP A 180 -22.91 -20.24 8.47
CA ASP A 180 -21.69 -20.78 9.04
C ASP A 180 -20.44 -20.15 8.39
N ALA A 181 -19.33 -20.10 9.14
CA ALA A 181 -18.09 -19.46 8.70
C ALA A 181 -17.55 -20.08 7.40
N LEU A 182 -17.60 -21.41 7.27
CA LEU A 182 -17.18 -22.10 6.04
C LEU A 182 -18.08 -21.73 4.86
N THR A 183 -19.38 -21.58 5.10
CA THR A 183 -20.34 -21.21 4.06
C THR A 183 -20.11 -19.77 3.60
N LEU A 184 -19.80 -18.87 4.53
CA LEU A 184 -19.43 -17.49 4.20
C LEU A 184 -18.14 -17.44 3.38
N GLU A 185 -17.12 -18.21 3.76
CA GLU A 185 -15.85 -18.30 3.03
C GLU A 185 -16.06 -18.83 1.60
N MET A 186 -16.80 -19.93 1.44
CA MET A 186 -17.13 -20.50 0.13
C MET A 186 -17.86 -19.52 -0.79
N LEU A 187 -18.66 -18.61 -0.23
CA LEU A 187 -19.34 -17.55 -0.99
C LEU A 187 -18.40 -16.40 -1.35
N MET A 188 -17.59 -15.95 -0.40
CA MET A 188 -16.75 -14.76 -0.56
C MET A 188 -15.50 -15.01 -1.39
N PHE A 189 -14.87 -16.18 -1.23
CA PHE A 189 -13.61 -16.54 -1.89
C PHE A 189 -13.68 -16.47 -3.43
N PRO A 190 -14.63 -17.13 -4.12
CA PRO A 190 -14.70 -17.05 -5.58
C PRO A 190 -15.12 -15.66 -6.08
N VAL A 191 -15.96 -14.95 -5.32
CA VAL A 191 -16.41 -13.60 -5.71
C VAL A 191 -15.25 -12.61 -5.71
N TYR A 192 -14.40 -12.65 -4.67
CA TYR A 192 -13.27 -11.72 -4.57
C TYR A 192 -12.14 -12.06 -5.55
N ASN A 193 -11.95 -13.36 -5.82
CA ASN A 193 -10.91 -13.85 -6.71
C ASN A 193 -11.40 -14.07 -8.15
N LYS A 194 -12.50 -13.42 -8.56
CA LYS A 194 -13.15 -13.62 -9.87
C LYS A 194 -12.21 -13.52 -11.07
N ASP A 195 -11.18 -12.69 -10.98
CA ASP A 195 -10.21 -12.50 -12.07
C ASP A 195 -9.18 -13.65 -12.17
N MET A 196 -9.07 -14.50 -11.14
CA MET A 196 -8.11 -15.60 -11.07
C MET A 196 -8.69 -16.95 -11.50
N TRP A 197 -9.98 -17.03 -11.80
CA TRP A 197 -10.62 -18.25 -12.28
C TRP A 197 -11.60 -17.95 -13.41
N ASN A 198 -11.75 -18.92 -14.31
CA ASN A 198 -12.72 -18.91 -15.38
C ASN A 198 -13.33 -20.31 -15.52
N VAL A 199 -14.24 -20.46 -16.50
CA VAL A 199 -14.92 -21.74 -16.75
C VAL A 199 -13.89 -22.86 -16.98
N TYR A 200 -12.82 -22.60 -17.72
CA TYR A 200 -11.77 -23.58 -18.02
C TYR A 200 -10.98 -24.03 -16.80
N THR A 201 -10.65 -23.12 -15.87
CA THR A 201 -9.96 -23.49 -14.62
C THR A 201 -10.82 -24.37 -13.73
N VAL A 202 -12.14 -24.16 -13.74
CA VAL A 202 -13.08 -24.97 -12.95
C VAL A 202 -13.27 -26.35 -13.59
N GLU A 203 -13.36 -26.41 -14.92
CA GLU A 203 -13.45 -27.68 -15.67
C GLU A 203 -12.20 -28.55 -15.48
N ALA A 204 -11.01 -27.94 -15.45
CA ALA A 204 -9.76 -28.66 -15.24
C ALA A 204 -9.65 -29.36 -13.87
N ILE A 205 -10.34 -28.85 -12.85
CA ILE A 205 -10.36 -29.44 -11.49
C ILE A 205 -11.43 -30.56 -11.38
N ARG A 206 -12.40 -30.57 -12.30
CA ARG A 206 -13.50 -31.54 -12.30
C ARG A 206 -13.13 -32.89 -12.94
N ALA A 207 -12.04 -32.93 -13.71
CA ALA A 207 -11.49 -34.13 -14.34
C ALA A 207 -10.52 -34.87 -13.40
#